data_AF-A0A1G6HTG2-F1
#
_entry.id   AF-A0A1G6HTG2-F1
#
_cell.length_a   1.000
_cell.length_b   1.000
_cell.length_c   1.000
_cell.angle_alpha   90.00
_cell.angle_beta   90.00
_cell.angle_gamma   90.00
#
_symmetry.space_group_name_H-M   'P 1'
#
loop_
_entity.id
_entity.type
_entity.pdbx_description
1 polymer ?
#
loop_
_entity_poly.entity_id
_entity_poly.type
_entity_poly.pdbx_seq_one_letter_code
_entity_poly.pdbx_strand_id
1 'polypeptide(L)'
;MVFLIIQGLKLLLSDMGDLGATLATTLEGFHFVIGALVALLFRKVYDKLFDLGIAEENYLNDFLLHRVSGLVFDFMVAASIAAVMFSEISGIVFYIVLTSLIIGMGTYGFIYFIVKKTIKSHEIENRIGFFGMLTGTISTGMSLLREVDPTLKSGTAENLIYGSGMSLFLGAPLLAILTFPALALKSGDSMLNVYALFSLFGYGIFLWVLWLVNNRKRNK
;
A
#
# COMPACT_ATOMS: atom_id res chain seq x y z
N MET A 1 -6.64 15.50 10.42
CA MET A 1 -7.84 15.16 9.60
C MET A 1 -8.06 13.65 9.52
N VAL A 2 -7.10 12.85 9.03
CA VAL A 2 -7.22 11.37 8.94
C VAL A 2 -7.58 10.74 10.30
N PHE A 3 -6.89 11.15 11.38
CA PHE A 3 -7.22 10.72 12.74
C PHE A 3 -8.70 10.98 13.10
N LEU A 4 -9.22 12.18 12.82
CA LEU A 4 -10.62 12.53 13.12
C LEU A 4 -11.60 11.71 12.28
N ILE A 5 -11.29 11.45 11.01
CA ILE A 5 -12.09 10.59 10.13
C ILE A 5 -12.14 9.17 10.68
N ILE A 6 -11.01 8.63 11.11
CA ILE A 6 -10.93 7.30 11.71
C ILE A 6 -11.73 7.26 13.02
N GLN A 7 -11.61 8.27 13.88
CA GLN A 7 -12.40 8.33 15.11
C GLN A 7 -13.90 8.43 14.84
N GLY A 8 -14.31 9.22 13.84
CA GLY A 8 -15.71 9.29 13.41
C GLY A 8 -16.22 7.95 12.85
N LEU A 9 -15.43 7.29 12.01
CA LEU A 9 -15.74 5.94 11.51
C LEU A 9 -15.84 4.92 12.64
N LYS A 10 -14.94 4.99 13.63
CA LYS A 10 -14.98 4.13 14.82
C LYS A 10 -16.27 4.27 15.58
N LEU A 11 -16.71 5.50 15.84
CA LEU A 11 -17.98 5.77 16.53
C LEU A 11 -19.18 5.22 15.75
N LEU A 12 -19.20 5.37 14.42
CA LEU A 12 -20.27 4.84 13.58
C LEU A 12 -20.28 3.30 13.51
N LEU A 13 -19.10 2.68 13.50
CA LEU A 13 -18.94 1.24 13.34
C LEU A 13 -19.05 0.49 14.67
N SER A 14 -18.65 1.08 15.80
CA SER A 14 -18.73 0.44 17.12
C SER A 14 -20.16 0.10 17.52
N ASP A 15 -21.13 0.88 17.04
CA ASP A 15 -22.55 0.68 17.31
C ASP A 15 -23.17 -0.45 16.47
N MET A 16 -22.43 -1.01 15.50
CA MET A 16 -22.87 -2.11 14.64
C MET A 16 -22.54 -3.51 15.20
N GLY A 17 -22.16 -3.60 16.49
CA GLY A 17 -21.83 -4.84 17.18
C GLY A 17 -20.38 -5.30 17.00
N ASP A 18 -20.09 -6.55 17.38
CA ASP A 18 -18.72 -7.07 17.47
C ASP A 18 -17.95 -7.03 16.13
N LEU A 19 -18.63 -7.27 15.02
CA LEU A 19 -18.05 -7.16 13.67
C LEU A 19 -17.66 -5.72 13.34
N GLY A 20 -18.51 -4.75 13.70
CA GLY A 20 -18.25 -3.33 13.49
C GLY A 20 -17.06 -2.83 14.31
N ALA A 21 -16.96 -3.25 15.58
CA ALA A 21 -15.81 -2.94 16.42
C ALA A 21 -14.49 -3.52 15.89
N THR A 22 -14.51 -4.77 15.40
CA THR A 22 -13.31 -5.38 14.79
C THR A 22 -12.93 -4.69 13.49
N LEU A 23 -13.89 -4.37 12.62
CA LEU A 23 -13.64 -3.58 11.41
C LEU A 23 -13.06 -2.21 11.72
N ALA A 24 -13.56 -1.54 12.76
CA ALA A 24 -13.08 -0.24 13.21
C ALA A 24 -11.61 -0.29 13.65
N THR A 25 -11.20 -1.34 14.38
CA THR A 25 -9.81 -1.58 14.77
C THR A 25 -8.94 -1.94 13.55
N THR A 26 -9.43 -2.75 12.63
CA THR A 26 -8.71 -3.07 11.39
C THR A 26 -8.47 -1.78 10.58
N LEU A 27 -9.49 -0.93 10.40
CA LEU A 27 -9.36 0.33 9.65
C LEU A 27 -8.31 1.29 10.22
N GLU A 28 -8.08 1.28 11.53
CA GLU A 28 -7.01 2.06 12.16
C GLU A 28 -5.61 1.62 11.69
N GLY A 29 -5.41 0.30 11.54
CA GLY A 29 -4.18 -0.26 10.97
C GLY A 29 -3.96 0.16 9.50
N PHE A 30 -5.03 0.54 8.80
CA PHE A 30 -5.00 1.02 7.42
C PHE A 30 -5.21 2.53 7.30
N HIS A 31 -4.82 3.31 8.32
CA HIS A 31 -4.92 4.78 8.28
C HIS A 31 -4.25 5.41 7.05
N PHE A 32 -3.18 4.80 6.52
CA PHE A 32 -2.53 5.24 5.28
C PHE A 32 -3.47 5.19 4.07
N VAL A 33 -4.37 4.20 4.00
CA VAL A 33 -5.37 4.07 2.92
C VAL A 33 -6.36 5.21 2.97
N ILE A 34 -6.88 5.49 4.17
CA ILE A 34 -7.80 6.60 4.41
C ILE A 34 -7.11 7.92 4.08
N GLY A 35 -5.84 8.08 4.48
CA GLY A 35 -5.02 9.23 4.10
C GLY A 35 -4.90 9.44 2.60
N ALA A 36 -4.65 8.37 1.83
CA ALA A 36 -4.59 8.43 0.38
C ALA A 36 -5.93 8.81 -0.26
N LEU A 37 -7.05 8.20 0.19
CA LEU A 37 -8.40 8.56 -0.29
C LEU A 37 -8.73 10.03 -0.04
N VAL A 38 -8.39 10.51 1.16
CA VAL A 38 -8.58 11.90 1.56
C VAL A 38 -7.74 12.84 0.68
N ALA A 39 -6.49 12.49 0.37
CA ALA A 39 -5.64 13.28 -0.51
C ALA A 39 -6.21 13.34 -1.95
N LEU A 40 -6.69 12.22 -2.48
CA LEU A 40 -7.34 12.15 -3.79
C LEU A 40 -8.63 12.98 -3.84
N LEU A 41 -9.46 12.87 -2.79
CA LEU A 41 -10.68 13.66 -2.67
C LEU A 41 -10.37 15.14 -2.58
N PHE A 42 -9.38 15.52 -1.76
CA PHE A 42 -8.90 16.90 -1.66
C PHE A 42 -8.47 17.43 -3.02
N ARG A 43 -7.65 16.68 -3.77
CA ARG A 43 -7.21 17.09 -5.10
C ARG A 43 -8.38 17.33 -6.04
N LYS A 44 -9.34 16.39 -6.07
CA LYS A 44 -10.54 16.51 -6.91
C LYS A 44 -11.41 17.71 -6.54
N VAL A 45 -11.59 17.99 -5.25
CA VAL A 45 -12.33 19.16 -4.77
C VAL A 45 -11.59 20.44 -5.14
N TYR A 46 -10.28 20.48 -4.93
CA TYR A 46 -9.43 21.62 -5.26
C TYR A 46 -9.48 21.96 -6.76
N ASP A 47 -9.28 20.97 -7.63
CA ASP A 47 -9.33 21.15 -9.09
C ASP A 47 -10.72 21.69 -9.50
N LYS A 48 -11.80 21.17 -8.91
CA LYS A 48 -13.17 21.65 -9.17
C LYS A 48 -13.40 23.10 -8.68
N LEU A 49 -12.83 23.50 -7.55
CA LEU A 49 -12.94 24.87 -7.06
C LEU A 49 -12.19 25.86 -7.97
N PHE A 50 -11.06 25.42 -8.53
CA PHE A 50 -10.31 26.17 -9.52
C PHE A 50 -11.10 26.29 -10.84
N ASP A 51 -11.67 25.20 -11.33
CA ASP A 51 -12.53 25.20 -12.53
C ASP A 51 -13.76 26.11 -12.39
N LEU A 52 -14.28 26.26 -11.16
CA LEU A 52 -15.40 27.14 -10.84
C LEU A 52 -14.99 28.62 -10.64
N GLY A 53 -13.70 28.94 -10.74
CA GLY A 53 -13.17 30.30 -10.52
C GLY A 53 -13.26 30.79 -9.08
N ILE A 54 -13.48 29.89 -8.11
CA ILE A 54 -13.53 30.22 -6.68
C ILE A 54 -12.11 30.30 -6.10
N ALA A 55 -11.20 29.47 -6.61
CA ALA A 55 -9.79 29.54 -6.29
C ALA A 55 -9.05 30.29 -7.42
N GLU A 56 -8.53 31.48 -7.11
CA GLU A 56 -7.86 32.34 -8.09
C GLU A 56 -6.38 31.96 -8.29
N GLU A 57 -5.72 31.43 -7.26
CA GLU A 57 -4.29 31.08 -7.30
C GLU A 57 -4.06 29.56 -7.14
N ASN A 58 -3.12 29.02 -7.92
CA ASN A 58 -2.70 27.64 -7.77
C ASN A 58 -1.62 27.48 -6.69
N TYR A 59 -2.05 27.13 -5.47
CA TYR A 59 -1.17 26.86 -4.34
C TYR A 59 -0.49 25.48 -4.39
N LEU A 60 -0.95 24.56 -5.24
CA LEU A 60 -0.35 23.23 -5.36
C LEU A 60 0.87 23.27 -6.27
N ASN A 61 2.04 23.23 -5.63
CA ASN A 61 3.33 23.17 -6.29
C ASN A 61 3.99 21.82 -6.02
N ASP A 62 4.13 21.00 -7.07
CA ASP A 62 4.71 19.65 -6.98
C ASP A 62 6.12 19.66 -6.39
N PHE A 63 6.94 20.68 -6.68
CA PHE A 63 8.27 20.81 -6.10
C PHE A 63 8.22 20.98 -4.57
N LEU A 64 7.34 21.85 -4.07
CA LEU A 64 7.17 22.02 -2.62
C LEU A 64 6.58 20.77 -1.97
N LEU A 65 5.58 20.15 -2.60
CA LEU A 65 4.97 18.90 -2.14
C LEU A 65 6.00 17.76 -2.06
N HIS A 66 6.88 17.64 -3.05
CA HIS A 66 7.99 16.68 -3.03
C HIS A 66 8.99 16.95 -1.91
N ARG A 67 9.31 18.22 -1.61
CA ARG A 67 10.20 18.56 -0.49
C ARG A 67 9.58 18.22 0.86
N VAL A 68 8.30 18.55 1.06
CA VAL A 68 7.57 18.20 2.28
C VAL A 68 7.45 16.69 2.43
N SER A 69 7.09 15.99 1.34
CA SER A 69 7.02 14.53 1.33
C SER A 69 8.36 13.88 1.66
N GLY A 70 9.48 14.44 1.16
CA GLY A 70 10.83 13.99 1.50
C GLY A 70 11.11 14.14 2.99
N LEU A 71 10.85 15.31 3.57
CA LEU A 71 11.08 15.57 5.00
C LEU A 71 10.24 14.65 5.90
N VAL A 72 8.93 14.49 5.59
CA VAL A 72 8.05 13.59 6.35
C VAL A 72 8.52 12.15 6.22
N PHE A 73 9.01 11.75 5.05
CA PHE A 73 9.55 10.42 4.83
C PHE A 73 10.84 10.17 5.63
N ASP A 74 11.78 11.10 5.61
CA ASP A 74 13.03 10.99 6.38
C ASP A 74 12.74 10.87 7.87
N PHE A 75 11.80 11.68 8.39
CA PHE A 75 11.33 11.58 9.76
C PHE A 75 10.70 10.21 10.05
N MET A 76 9.84 9.69 9.16
CA MET A 76 9.23 8.38 9.31
C MET A 76 10.27 7.26 9.37
N VAL A 77 11.29 7.28 8.50
CA VAL A 77 12.39 6.30 8.50
C VAL A 77 13.19 6.40 9.80
N ALA A 78 13.59 7.61 10.21
CA ALA A 78 14.33 7.82 11.44
C ALA A 78 13.54 7.35 12.68
N ALA A 79 12.25 7.70 12.77
CA ALA A 79 11.36 7.27 13.84
C ALA A 79 11.16 5.74 13.84
N SER A 80 11.04 5.12 12.66
CA SER A 80 10.89 3.67 12.54
C SER A 80 12.14 2.93 13.02
N ILE A 81 13.33 3.42 12.66
CA ILE A 81 14.61 2.86 13.16
C ILE A 81 14.73 3.07 14.66
N ALA A 82 14.38 4.26 15.17
CA ALA A 82 14.44 4.58 16.60
C ALA A 82 13.44 3.76 17.44
N ALA A 83 12.31 3.35 16.86
CA ALA A 83 11.32 2.51 17.54
C ALA A 83 11.74 1.05 17.70
N VAL A 84 12.72 0.57 16.92
CA VAL A 84 13.21 -0.81 17.00
C VAL A 84 14.09 -0.99 18.23
N MET A 85 13.60 -1.76 19.20
CA MET A 85 14.37 -2.12 20.39
C MET A 85 15.30 -3.31 20.08
N PHE A 86 16.62 -3.06 20.04
CA PHE A 86 17.60 -4.10 19.68
C PHE A 86 17.54 -5.33 20.60
N SER A 87 17.23 -5.13 21.89
CA SER A 87 17.07 -6.20 22.87
C SER A 87 15.97 -7.20 22.54
N GLU A 88 14.91 -6.76 21.85
CA GLU A 88 13.80 -7.64 21.44
C GLU A 88 14.15 -8.48 20.21
N ILE A 89 15.02 -7.96 19.34
CA ILE A 89 15.33 -8.59 18.06
C ILE A 89 16.61 -9.43 18.09
N SER A 90 17.52 -9.21 19.05
CA SER A 90 18.84 -9.84 19.08
C SER A 90 18.78 -11.38 19.08
N GLY A 91 17.77 -11.97 19.71
CA GLY A 91 17.55 -13.41 19.75
C GLY A 91 17.01 -14.02 18.45
N ILE A 92 16.49 -13.21 17.52
CA ILE A 92 15.81 -13.66 16.31
C ILE A 92 16.41 -13.07 15.02
N VAL A 93 17.51 -12.32 15.09
CA VAL A 93 18.16 -11.69 13.91
C VAL A 93 18.40 -12.68 12.79
N PHE A 94 18.87 -13.90 13.12
CA PHE A 94 19.09 -14.94 12.12
C PHE A 94 17.80 -15.27 11.34
N TYR A 95 16.68 -15.45 12.05
CA TYR A 95 15.39 -15.71 11.42
C TYR A 95 14.89 -14.53 10.59
N ILE A 96 15.08 -13.30 11.07
CA ILE A 96 14.72 -12.09 10.33
C ILE A 96 15.51 -12.01 9.02
N VAL A 97 16.83 -12.20 9.05
CA VAL A 97 17.68 -12.14 7.85
C VAL A 97 17.33 -13.26 6.89
N LEU A 98 17.18 -14.49 7.38
CA LEU A 98 16.85 -15.64 6.56
C LEU A 98 15.49 -15.48 5.87
N THR A 99 14.46 -15.10 6.63
CA THR A 99 13.11 -14.89 6.07
C THR A 99 13.09 -13.71 5.11
N SER A 100 13.77 -12.61 5.42
CA SER A 100 13.88 -11.44 4.53
C SER A 100 14.57 -11.80 3.20
N LEU A 101 15.62 -12.62 3.22
CA LEU A 101 16.28 -13.08 2.00
C LEU A 101 15.37 -13.99 1.17
N ILE A 102 14.74 -14.99 1.78
CA ILE A 102 13.87 -15.93 1.08
C ILE A 102 12.67 -15.21 0.47
N ILE A 103 11.95 -14.42 1.28
CA ILE A 103 10.76 -13.68 0.85
C ILE A 103 11.16 -12.57 -0.14
N GLY A 104 12.28 -11.88 0.08
CA GLY A 104 12.81 -10.86 -0.82
C GLY A 104 13.14 -11.42 -2.20
N MET A 105 13.86 -12.54 -2.27
CA MET A 105 14.15 -13.21 -3.54
C MET A 105 12.87 -13.69 -4.23
N GLY A 106 11.93 -14.27 -3.48
CA GLY A 106 10.63 -14.66 -4.01
C GLY A 106 9.83 -13.47 -4.58
N THR A 107 9.84 -12.36 -3.86
CA THR A 107 9.19 -11.10 -4.26
C THR A 107 9.82 -10.54 -5.54
N TYR A 108 11.15 -10.51 -5.63
CA TYR A 108 11.84 -10.09 -6.84
C TYR A 108 11.53 -11.02 -8.03
N GLY A 109 11.51 -12.34 -7.82
CA GLY A 109 11.15 -13.31 -8.86
C GLY A 109 9.71 -13.12 -9.36
N PHE A 110 8.77 -12.86 -8.46
CA PHE A 110 7.39 -12.53 -8.80
C PHE A 110 7.29 -11.23 -9.62
N ILE A 111 7.96 -10.16 -9.18
CA ILE A 111 8.01 -8.89 -9.90
C ILE A 111 8.63 -9.06 -11.28
N TYR A 112 9.75 -9.78 -11.38
CA TYR A 112 10.41 -10.09 -12.65
C TYR A 112 9.42 -10.72 -13.63
N PHE A 113 8.66 -11.72 -13.18
CA PHE A 113 7.66 -12.38 -14.02
C PHE A 113 6.51 -11.46 -14.43
N ILE A 114 5.95 -10.69 -13.50
CA ILE A 114 4.79 -9.82 -13.75
C ILE A 114 5.15 -8.62 -14.61
N VAL A 115 6.23 -7.91 -14.30
CA VAL A 115 6.66 -6.72 -15.03
C VAL A 115 7.02 -7.10 -16.47
N LYS A 116 7.82 -8.15 -16.68
CA LYS A 116 8.16 -8.64 -18.03
C LYS A 116 6.93 -8.94 -18.91
N LYS A 117 5.83 -9.37 -18.29
CA LYS A 117 4.56 -9.66 -19.00
C LYS A 117 3.61 -8.48 -19.11
N THR A 118 3.76 -7.44 -18.29
CA THR A 118 2.77 -6.37 -18.14
C THR A 118 3.31 -4.99 -18.54
N ILE A 119 4.57 -4.69 -18.28
CA ILE A 119 5.19 -3.39 -18.54
C ILE A 119 6.47 -3.65 -19.35
N LYS A 120 6.41 -3.44 -20.66
CA LYS A 120 7.55 -3.69 -21.57
C LYS A 120 8.51 -2.49 -21.68
N SER A 121 8.04 -1.30 -21.33
CA SER A 121 8.85 -0.07 -21.31
C SER A 121 9.61 0.05 -19.99
N HIS A 122 10.90 0.37 -20.03
CA HIS A 122 11.71 0.62 -18.82
C HIS A 122 11.56 -0.49 -17.77
N GLU A 123 11.75 -1.75 -18.21
CA GLU A 123 11.49 -2.94 -17.40
C GLU A 123 12.38 -2.96 -16.14
N ILE A 124 13.63 -2.54 -16.25
CA ILE A 124 14.60 -2.56 -15.13
C ILE A 124 14.15 -1.60 -14.04
N GLU A 125 13.82 -0.37 -14.44
CA GLU A 125 13.35 0.72 -13.60
C GLU A 125 12.08 0.30 -12.87
N ASN A 126 11.10 -0.25 -13.60
CA ASN A 126 9.86 -0.76 -13.00
C ASN A 126 10.11 -1.92 -12.05
N ARG A 127 10.96 -2.90 -12.39
CA ARG A 127 11.26 -4.01 -11.48
C ARG A 127 11.90 -3.52 -10.17
N ILE A 128 12.85 -2.60 -10.25
CA ILE A 128 13.55 -2.06 -9.08
C ILE A 128 12.60 -1.21 -8.22
N GLY A 129 11.83 -0.33 -8.86
CA GLY A 129 10.84 0.51 -8.18
C GLY A 129 9.78 -0.32 -7.46
N PHE A 130 9.16 -1.30 -8.16
CA PHE A 130 8.15 -2.17 -7.55
C PHE A 130 8.75 -3.09 -6.49
N PHE A 131 10.00 -3.53 -6.62
CA PHE A 131 10.68 -4.31 -5.58
C PHE A 131 10.86 -3.51 -4.30
N GLY A 132 11.37 -2.28 -4.38
CA GLY A 132 11.49 -1.42 -3.20
C GLY A 132 10.13 -1.08 -2.59
N MET A 133 9.10 -0.91 -3.43
CA MET A 133 7.73 -0.66 -2.95
C MET A 133 7.13 -1.86 -2.23
N LEU A 134 7.25 -3.09 -2.78
CA LEU A 134 6.66 -4.30 -2.18
C LEU A 134 7.42 -4.81 -0.96
N THR A 135 8.71 -4.50 -0.83
CA THR A 135 9.52 -4.84 0.35
C THR A 135 9.56 -3.73 1.40
N GLY A 136 8.89 -2.60 1.14
CA GLY A 136 8.83 -1.46 2.03
C GLY A 136 7.62 -0.59 1.74
N THR A 137 7.88 0.65 1.30
CA THR A 137 6.84 1.62 0.94
C THR A 137 7.17 2.27 -0.40
N ILE A 138 6.23 3.03 -0.97
CA ILE A 138 6.44 3.74 -2.26
C ILE A 138 7.74 4.54 -2.26
N SER A 139 8.07 5.19 -1.16
CA SER A 139 9.29 5.97 -0.99
C SER A 139 10.57 5.14 -0.99
N THR A 140 10.56 3.94 -0.38
CA THR A 140 11.67 2.98 -0.55
C THR A 140 11.83 2.60 -2.03
N GLY A 141 10.73 2.36 -2.73
CA GLY A 141 10.71 2.16 -4.18
C GLY A 141 11.28 3.34 -4.97
N MET A 142 10.90 4.57 -4.62
CA MET A 142 11.39 5.80 -5.24
C MET A 142 12.88 6.04 -4.99
N SER A 143 13.39 5.70 -3.81
CA SER A 143 14.83 5.79 -3.51
C SER A 143 15.63 4.85 -4.40
N LEU A 144 15.21 3.59 -4.54
CA LEU A 144 15.87 2.64 -5.44
C LEU A 144 15.71 3.04 -6.91
N LEU A 145 14.56 3.58 -7.30
CA LEU A 145 14.32 4.06 -8.65
C LEU A 145 15.28 5.19 -9.02
N ARG A 146 15.56 6.12 -8.10
CA ARG A 146 16.49 7.24 -8.36
C ARG A 146 17.92 6.80 -8.64
N GLU A 147 18.34 5.62 -8.18
CA GLU A 147 19.66 5.08 -8.50
C GLU A 147 19.77 4.64 -9.97
N VAL A 148 18.66 4.21 -10.58
CA VAL A 148 18.63 3.70 -11.96
C VAL A 148 17.97 4.66 -12.96
N ASP A 149 17.13 5.57 -12.48
CA ASP A 149 16.50 6.66 -13.22
C ASP A 149 16.48 7.95 -12.37
N PRO A 150 17.64 8.63 -12.22
CA PRO A 150 17.75 9.83 -11.40
C PRO A 150 16.83 10.97 -11.85
N THR A 151 16.49 11.01 -13.14
CA THR A 151 15.66 12.06 -13.75
C THR A 151 14.18 11.72 -13.83
N LEU A 152 13.78 10.52 -13.37
CA LEU A 152 12.40 10.00 -13.41
C LEU A 152 11.76 10.04 -14.79
N LYS A 153 12.55 9.85 -15.87
CA LYS A 153 12.06 9.91 -17.25
C LYS A 153 11.41 8.61 -17.73
N SER A 154 11.60 7.51 -17.00
CA SER A 154 11.12 6.18 -17.37
C SER A 154 9.59 6.03 -17.30
N GLY A 155 8.89 6.95 -16.65
CA GLY A 155 7.45 6.81 -16.33
C GLY A 155 7.18 5.84 -15.18
N THR A 156 8.23 5.34 -14.51
CA THR A 156 8.10 4.35 -13.44
C THR A 156 7.50 4.96 -12.17
N ALA A 157 7.85 6.20 -11.84
CA ALA A 157 7.33 6.88 -10.66
C ALA A 157 5.80 6.97 -10.71
N GLU A 158 5.25 7.31 -11.87
CA GLU A 158 3.83 7.33 -12.16
C GLU A 158 3.21 5.94 -12.02
N ASN A 159 3.85 4.90 -12.57
CA ASN A 159 3.37 3.52 -12.43
C ASN A 159 3.29 3.06 -10.97
N LEU A 160 4.27 3.44 -10.13
CA LEU A 160 4.25 3.14 -8.69
C LEU A 160 3.07 3.82 -7.99
N ILE A 161 2.83 5.10 -8.30
CA ILE A 161 1.76 5.90 -7.71
C ILE A 161 0.39 5.37 -8.16
N TYR A 162 0.17 5.21 -9.47
CA TYR A 162 -1.10 4.72 -10.01
C TYR A 162 -1.39 3.29 -9.60
N GLY A 163 -0.37 2.42 -9.57
CA GLY A 163 -0.48 1.05 -9.07
C GLY A 163 -0.95 1.01 -7.61
N SER A 164 -0.39 1.89 -6.77
CA SER A 164 -0.80 2.03 -5.36
C SER A 164 -2.21 2.61 -5.20
N GLY A 165 -2.59 3.56 -6.05
CA GLY A 165 -3.95 4.11 -6.05
C GLY A 165 -5.00 3.07 -6.43
N MET A 166 -4.72 2.22 -7.43
CA MET A 166 -5.61 1.15 -7.85
C MET A 166 -5.64 -0.01 -6.83
N SER A 167 -4.50 -0.34 -6.23
CA SER A 167 -4.43 -1.39 -5.20
C SER A 167 -5.27 -1.03 -3.97
N LEU A 168 -5.50 0.26 -3.72
CA LEU A 168 -6.38 0.73 -2.65
C LEU A 168 -7.80 0.18 -2.74
N PHE A 169 -8.39 0.26 -3.93
CA PHE A 169 -9.75 -0.22 -4.18
C PHE A 169 -9.81 -1.74 -4.20
N LEU A 170 -8.78 -2.39 -4.77
CA LEU A 170 -8.63 -3.85 -4.72
C LEU A 170 -8.24 -4.36 -3.32
N GLY A 171 -7.80 -3.49 -2.42
CA GLY A 171 -7.44 -3.82 -1.06
C GLY A 171 -8.66 -3.91 -0.14
N ALA A 172 -9.77 -3.23 -0.46
CA ALA A 172 -10.95 -3.20 0.40
C ALA A 172 -11.53 -4.60 0.71
N PRO A 173 -11.68 -5.54 -0.25
CA PRO A 173 -12.06 -6.91 0.06
C PRO A 173 -11.06 -7.63 0.98
N LEU A 174 -9.76 -7.32 0.84
CA LEU A 174 -8.71 -7.89 1.68
C LEU A 174 -8.89 -7.46 3.15
N LEU A 175 -9.29 -6.20 3.39
CA LEU A 175 -9.55 -5.67 4.74
C LEU A 175 -10.62 -6.50 5.48
N ALA A 176 -11.70 -6.86 4.78
CA ALA A 176 -12.75 -7.69 5.35
C ALA A 176 -12.21 -9.08 5.72
N ILE A 177 -11.42 -9.71 4.84
CA ILE A 177 -10.82 -11.03 5.10
C ILE A 177 -9.86 -10.98 6.30
N LEU A 178 -9.10 -9.89 6.45
CA LEU A 178 -8.16 -9.70 7.55
C LEU A 178 -8.82 -9.50 8.92
N THR A 179 -10.15 -9.32 8.98
CA THR A 179 -10.87 -9.28 10.26
C THR A 179 -11.04 -10.67 10.88
N PHE A 180 -10.99 -11.73 10.08
CA PHE A 180 -11.27 -13.09 10.54
C PHE A 180 -10.25 -13.59 11.58
N PRO A 181 -8.93 -13.37 11.44
CA PRO A 181 -7.98 -13.74 12.49
C PRO A 181 -8.20 -12.97 13.80
N ALA A 182 -8.57 -11.68 13.72
CA ALA A 182 -8.88 -10.90 14.90
C ALA A 182 -10.12 -11.44 15.62
N LEU A 183 -11.14 -11.86 14.86
CA LEU A 183 -12.32 -12.54 15.41
C LEU A 183 -12.00 -13.92 15.97
N ALA A 184 -11.08 -14.67 15.35
CA ALA A 184 -10.62 -15.97 15.84
C ALA A 184 -10.00 -15.85 17.25
N LEU A 185 -9.18 -14.83 17.47
CA LEU A 185 -8.58 -14.54 18.77
C LEU A 185 -9.62 -14.17 19.83
N LYS A 186 -10.66 -13.41 19.45
CA LYS A 186 -11.71 -12.96 20.38
C LYS A 186 -12.72 -14.07 20.72
N SER A 187 -13.10 -14.87 19.74
CA SER A 187 -14.12 -15.92 19.89
C SER A 187 -13.55 -17.28 20.33
N GLY A 188 -12.24 -17.48 20.20
CA GLY A 188 -11.57 -18.77 20.42
C GLY A 188 -11.79 -19.77 19.28
N ASP A 189 -12.55 -19.42 18.24
CA ASP A 189 -12.81 -20.29 17.11
C ASP A 189 -11.66 -20.24 16.09
N SER A 190 -10.82 -21.27 16.12
CA SER A 190 -9.69 -21.41 15.20
C SER A 190 -10.12 -21.68 13.75
N MET A 191 -11.37 -22.07 13.48
CA MET A 191 -11.85 -22.24 12.10
C MET A 191 -11.88 -20.93 11.32
N LEU A 192 -12.04 -19.79 11.99
CA LEU A 192 -12.00 -18.47 11.35
C LEU A 192 -10.65 -18.19 10.67
N ASN A 193 -9.54 -18.69 11.22
CA ASN A 193 -8.22 -18.59 10.59
C ASN A 193 -8.14 -19.42 9.30
N VAL A 194 -8.80 -20.57 9.27
CA VAL A 194 -8.88 -21.43 8.09
C VAL A 194 -9.70 -20.75 6.99
N TYR A 195 -10.85 -20.17 7.35
CA TYR A 195 -11.65 -19.37 6.41
C TYR A 195 -10.88 -18.15 5.90
N ALA A 196 -10.09 -17.48 6.75
CA ALA A 196 -9.23 -16.38 6.34
C ALA A 196 -8.22 -16.84 5.28
N LEU A 197 -7.55 -17.97 5.53
CA LEU A 197 -6.55 -18.53 4.63
C LEU A 197 -7.15 -18.88 3.26
N PHE A 198 -8.26 -19.63 3.23
CA PHE A 198 -8.94 -19.98 1.98
C PHE A 198 -9.46 -18.76 1.25
N SER A 199 -9.97 -17.75 1.96
CA SER A 199 -10.44 -16.50 1.36
C SER A 199 -9.30 -15.70 0.76
N LEU A 200 -8.13 -15.63 1.42
CA LEU A 200 -6.94 -14.98 0.89
C LEU A 200 -6.43 -15.68 -0.38
N PHE A 201 -6.33 -17.01 -0.37
CA PHE A 201 -5.94 -17.77 -1.55
C PHE A 201 -6.96 -17.62 -2.69
N GLY A 202 -8.25 -17.72 -2.38
CA GLY A 202 -9.33 -17.54 -3.35
C GLY A 202 -9.29 -16.15 -3.98
N TYR A 203 -9.10 -15.12 -3.18
CA TYR A 203 -8.98 -13.75 -3.67
C TYR A 203 -7.71 -13.54 -4.50
N GLY A 204 -6.58 -14.11 -4.07
CA GLY A 204 -5.34 -14.11 -4.85
C GLY A 204 -5.50 -14.78 -6.22
N ILE A 205 -6.15 -15.95 -6.27
CA ILE A 205 -6.47 -16.65 -7.52
C ILE A 205 -7.40 -15.81 -8.39
N PHE A 206 -8.43 -15.19 -7.80
CA PHE A 206 -9.33 -14.30 -8.51
C PHE A 206 -8.58 -13.14 -9.19
N LEU A 207 -7.72 -12.44 -8.45
CA LEU A 207 -6.87 -11.37 -9.00
C LEU A 207 -5.91 -11.89 -10.09
N TRP A 208 -5.35 -13.08 -9.90
CA TRP A 208 -4.49 -13.72 -10.89
C TRP A 208 -5.22 -14.04 -12.19
N VAL A 209 -6.44 -14.59 -12.11
CA VAL A 209 -7.28 -14.89 -13.27
C VAL A 209 -7.68 -13.60 -13.98
N LEU A 210 -8.09 -12.56 -13.24
CA LEU A 210 -8.39 -11.25 -13.80
C LEU A 210 -7.19 -10.69 -14.59
N TRP A 211 -5.99 -10.77 -14.01
CA TRP A 211 -4.76 -10.35 -14.69
C TRP A 211 -4.50 -11.15 -15.97
N LEU A 212 -4.65 -12.48 -15.95
CA LEU A 212 -4.47 -13.33 -17.13
C LEU A 212 -5.46 -12.99 -18.26
N VAL A 213 -6.73 -12.79 -17.93
CA VAL A 213 -7.77 -12.42 -18.91
C VAL A 213 -7.45 -11.07 -19.53
N ASN A 214 -7.07 -10.08 -18.71
CA ASN A 214 -6.76 -8.74 -19.20
C ASN A 214 -5.50 -8.73 -20.08
N ASN A 215 -4.44 -9.45 -19.68
CA ASN A 215 -3.19 -9.47 -20.43
C ASN A 215 -3.31 -10.24 -21.76
N ARG A 216 -4.21 -11.23 -21.85
CA ARG A 216 -4.54 -11.89 -23.12
C ARG A 216 -5.24 -10.95 -24.11
N LYS A 217 -6.15 -10.09 -23.64
CA LYS A 217 -6.84 -9.11 -24.49
C LYS A 217 -5.88 -8.07 -25.06
N ARG A 218 -4.86 -7.67 -24.30
CA ARG A 218 -3.89 -6.65 -24.70
C ARG A 218 -2.84 -7.13 -25.72
N ASN A 219 -2.65 -8.45 -25.84
CA ASN A 219 -1.72 -9.07 -26.80
C ASN A 219 -2.42 -9.61 -28.06
N LYS A 220 -3.74 -9.38 -28.20
CA LYS A 220 -4.48 -9.56 -29.45
C LYS A 220 -4.65 -8.21 -30.13
#